data_AF-A0A022WBF9-F1
#
_entry.id   AF-A0A022WBF9-F1
#
_cell.length_a   1.000
_cell.length_b   1.000
_cell.length_c   1.000
_cell.angle_alpha   90.00
_cell.angle_beta   90.00
_cell.angle_gamma   90.00
#
_symmetry.space_group_name_H-M   'P 1'
#
loop_
_entity.id
_entity.type
_entity.pdbx_description
1 polymer ?
#
loop_
_entity_poly.entity_id
_entity_poly.type
_entity_poly.pdbx_seq_one_letter_code
_entity_poly.pdbx_strand_id
1 'polypeptide(L)'
;MRSAPELGKALKTVIGSKQSGSEEILAPLVAEAVLGVLPKNPANFNVDNVRVVKIMGGSLEQSRVVKGMVFAREPEGSIKKAKKAKVGVFSCPIDISQTETKGTVLLHNAKEMLDFTKGEESRLEAAIKELYDSGLRVVVAGSTIGELALHYLNRFNILVIKVMSKFELRRLCRVIGATPLARLGAPMPDEMGNVDVVETMEIGGDRVTIFRQEDAGSVSRTSTIILRGATQNYLEDVERAIDDGVNAVKAVAKDPRLVPGAGATEMQLIERLTQFADRTPGLAQHAIRKYAEAFEVIPRTLAESAGLNATEVLSRLYTAHQETAKESEEEEEENDEEEDESSEEEDPSWTTGVDVLASSPSGTIDAVEEEILDLLVSKSWAIRLGSESARTILSVDQIIVARQAGGPKPPGQNPNWDED
;
A
#
# COMPACT_ATOMS: atom_id res chain seq x y z
N MET A 1 -5.01 19.74 -0.20
CA MET A 1 -4.67 18.30 -0.27
C MET A 1 -5.72 17.43 -0.98
N ARG A 2 -6.33 17.89 -2.07
CA ARG A 2 -7.27 17.08 -2.89
C ARG A 2 -6.85 16.99 -4.35
N SER A 3 -5.73 17.60 -4.71
CA SER A 3 -5.17 17.56 -6.05
C SER A 3 -4.08 16.49 -6.12
N ALA A 4 -4.01 15.77 -7.24
CA ALA A 4 -2.95 14.81 -7.53
C ALA A 4 -1.52 15.38 -7.38
N PRO A 5 -1.21 16.62 -7.82
CA PRO A 5 0.14 17.16 -7.66
C PRO A 5 0.53 17.37 -6.19
N GLU A 6 -0.36 17.92 -5.35
CA GLU A 6 -0.05 18.14 -3.92
C GLU A 6 0.24 16.84 -3.17
N LEU A 7 -0.54 15.80 -3.44
CA LEU A 7 -0.29 14.46 -2.89
C LEU A 7 1.00 13.86 -3.46
N GLY A 8 1.26 14.08 -4.75
CA GLY A 8 2.50 13.69 -5.41
C GLY A 8 3.73 14.23 -4.71
N LYS A 9 3.73 15.52 -4.31
CA LYS A 9 4.86 16.15 -3.58
C LYS A 9 5.19 15.41 -2.27
N ALA A 10 4.18 15.22 -1.42
CA ALA A 10 4.37 14.51 -0.14
C ALA A 10 4.73 13.03 -0.31
N LEU A 11 4.35 12.40 -1.43
CA LEU A 11 4.67 11.01 -1.72
C LEU A 11 6.05 10.83 -2.36
N LYS A 12 6.53 11.84 -3.10
CA LYS A 12 7.83 11.80 -3.78
C LYS A 12 8.94 11.55 -2.78
N THR A 13 8.94 12.26 -1.65
CA THR A 13 9.96 12.10 -0.59
C THR A 13 9.96 10.71 0.04
N VAL A 14 8.77 10.21 0.40
CA VAL A 14 8.63 8.90 1.05
C VAL A 14 9.11 7.79 0.12
N ILE A 15 8.71 7.83 -1.15
CA ILE A 15 9.08 6.81 -2.15
C ILE A 15 10.55 6.93 -2.52
N GLY A 16 11.08 8.15 -2.69
CA GLY A 16 12.48 8.41 -3.05
C GLY A 16 13.47 7.81 -2.06
N SER A 17 13.13 7.81 -0.77
CA SER A 17 13.95 7.17 0.27
C SER A 17 14.09 5.64 0.13
N LYS A 18 13.19 4.98 -0.61
CA LYS A 18 13.18 3.52 -0.82
C LYS A 18 13.66 3.16 -2.22
N GLN A 19 13.13 3.85 -3.21
CA GLN A 19 13.34 3.61 -4.63
C GLN A 19 13.76 4.91 -5.31
N SER A 20 15.01 5.29 -5.08
CA SER A 20 15.63 6.45 -5.72
C SER A 20 15.63 6.30 -7.25
N GLY A 21 15.27 7.38 -7.95
CA GLY A 21 15.21 7.43 -9.42
C GLY A 21 13.90 6.97 -10.04
N SER A 22 13.00 6.33 -9.28
CA SER A 22 11.65 5.93 -9.75
C SER A 22 10.50 6.71 -9.10
N GLU A 23 10.83 7.64 -8.20
CA GLU A 23 9.89 8.46 -7.43
C GLU A 23 8.93 9.28 -8.30
N GLU A 24 9.42 9.85 -9.41
CA GLU A 24 8.60 10.67 -10.31
C GLU A 24 7.54 9.86 -11.05
N ILE A 25 7.79 8.58 -11.26
CA ILE A 25 6.84 7.66 -11.90
C ILE A 25 5.88 7.09 -10.86
N LEU A 26 6.39 6.69 -9.69
CA LEU A 26 5.62 6.02 -8.66
C LEU A 26 4.69 6.96 -7.88
N ALA A 27 5.16 8.17 -7.53
CA ALA A 27 4.36 9.13 -6.77
C ALA A 27 3.02 9.48 -7.44
N PRO A 28 2.95 9.82 -8.75
CA PRO A 28 1.66 10.09 -9.40
C PRO A 28 0.78 8.84 -9.51
N LEU A 29 1.36 7.65 -9.72
CA LEU A 29 0.59 6.40 -9.76
C LEU A 29 -0.09 6.11 -8.41
N VAL A 30 0.64 6.30 -7.31
CA VAL A 30 0.08 6.13 -5.96
C VAL A 30 -0.97 7.21 -5.67
N ALA A 31 -0.69 8.47 -6.03
CA ALA A 31 -1.63 9.57 -5.86
C ALA A 31 -2.95 9.33 -6.62
N GLU A 32 -2.89 8.90 -7.89
CA GLU A 32 -4.07 8.59 -8.70
C GLU A 32 -4.89 7.45 -8.08
N ALA A 33 -4.22 6.38 -7.63
CA ALA A 33 -4.88 5.24 -6.99
C ALA A 33 -5.61 5.67 -5.71
N VAL A 34 -4.94 6.44 -4.84
CA VAL A 34 -5.52 6.88 -3.57
C VAL A 34 -6.68 7.86 -3.78
N LEU A 35 -6.57 8.79 -4.73
CA LEU A 35 -7.66 9.70 -5.09
C LEU A 35 -8.91 8.95 -5.58
N GLY A 36 -8.73 7.82 -6.28
CA GLY A 36 -9.84 6.97 -6.70
C GLY A 36 -10.62 6.33 -5.55
N VAL A 37 -9.99 6.18 -4.38
CA VAL A 37 -10.49 5.42 -3.23
C VAL A 37 -10.90 6.30 -2.04
N LEU A 38 -10.49 7.57 -2.02
CA LEU A 38 -10.70 8.47 -0.89
C LEU A 38 -12.20 8.65 -0.56
N PRO A 39 -12.64 8.27 0.65
CA PRO A 39 -14.00 8.53 1.09
C PRO A 39 -14.22 10.02 1.37
N LYS A 40 -15.50 10.44 1.44
CA LYS A 40 -15.88 11.83 1.78
C LYS A 40 -15.26 12.30 3.10
N ASN A 41 -15.09 11.39 4.06
CA ASN A 41 -14.36 11.65 5.30
C ASN A 41 -12.95 11.04 5.22
N PRO A 42 -11.89 11.85 5.04
CA PRO A 42 -10.52 11.36 4.81
C PRO A 42 -9.95 10.57 5.98
N ALA A 43 -10.39 10.83 7.22
CA ALA A 43 -9.88 10.15 8.41
C ALA A 43 -10.18 8.63 8.42
N ASN A 44 -11.20 8.20 7.68
CA ASN A 44 -11.59 6.79 7.56
C ASN A 44 -10.95 6.09 6.34
N PHE A 45 -9.85 6.64 5.81
CA PHE A 45 -9.11 6.00 4.73
C PHE A 45 -8.57 4.62 5.15
N ASN A 46 -8.88 3.60 4.35
CA ASN A 46 -8.37 2.25 4.55
C ASN A 46 -7.29 1.92 3.52
N VAL A 47 -6.12 1.50 4.00
CA VAL A 47 -4.95 1.11 3.21
C VAL A 47 -5.26 -0.10 2.32
N ASP A 48 -6.08 -1.05 2.83
CA ASP A 48 -6.44 -2.29 2.12
C ASP A 48 -7.20 -2.08 0.81
N ASN A 49 -7.68 -0.86 0.57
CA ASN A 49 -8.44 -0.50 -0.61
C ASN A 49 -7.52 -0.15 -1.80
N VAL A 50 -6.24 0.12 -1.58
CA VAL A 50 -5.26 0.21 -2.67
C VAL A 50 -4.56 -1.12 -2.77
N ARG A 51 -4.55 -1.72 -3.95
CA ARG A 51 -3.92 -3.01 -4.19
C ARG A 51 -2.82 -2.90 -5.23
N VAL A 52 -1.76 -3.67 -5.04
CA VAL A 52 -0.72 -3.86 -6.04
C VAL A 52 -0.88 -5.24 -6.68
N VAL A 53 -0.81 -5.31 -8.00
CA VAL A 53 -0.72 -6.55 -8.77
C VAL A 53 0.56 -6.51 -9.59
N LYS A 54 1.43 -7.47 -9.33
CA LYS A 54 2.74 -7.60 -9.97
C LYS A 54 2.61 -8.49 -11.20
N ILE A 55 3.04 -7.98 -12.35
CA ILE A 55 3.12 -8.75 -13.59
C ILE A 55 4.52 -8.59 -14.16
N MET A 56 5.22 -9.70 -14.35
CA MET A 56 6.60 -9.69 -14.83
C MET A 56 6.70 -9.20 -16.28
N GLY A 57 7.87 -8.67 -16.62
CA GLY A 57 8.20 -8.15 -17.95
C GLY A 57 7.82 -6.68 -18.14
N GLY A 58 8.46 -6.04 -19.13
CA GLY A 58 8.33 -4.61 -19.39
C GLY A 58 9.19 -3.75 -18.45
N SER A 59 8.95 -2.45 -18.48
CA SER A 59 9.56 -1.45 -17.60
C SER A 59 8.55 -0.90 -16.59
N LEU A 60 9.05 -0.25 -15.53
CA LEU A 60 8.21 0.36 -14.51
C LEU A 60 7.28 1.45 -15.08
N GLU A 61 7.73 2.17 -16.10
CA GLU A 61 6.96 3.19 -16.83
C GLU A 61 5.68 2.64 -17.49
N GLN A 62 5.62 1.34 -17.78
CA GLN A 62 4.42 0.69 -18.34
C GLN A 62 3.39 0.32 -17.26
N SER A 63 3.68 0.62 -16.00
CA SER A 63 2.76 0.42 -14.89
C SER A 63 1.58 1.37 -15.01
N ARG A 64 0.40 0.92 -14.59
CA ARG A 64 -0.84 1.69 -14.75
C ARG A 64 -1.79 1.50 -13.58
N VAL A 65 -2.54 2.54 -13.27
CA VAL A 65 -3.62 2.48 -12.29
C VAL A 65 -4.90 2.02 -12.96
N VAL A 66 -5.60 1.11 -12.33
CA VAL A 66 -6.93 0.67 -12.72
C VAL A 66 -7.90 0.98 -11.58
N LYS A 67 -8.95 1.73 -11.89
CA LYS A 67 -10.09 1.96 -11.00
C LYS A 67 -10.93 0.68 -10.92
N GLY A 68 -10.60 -0.17 -9.97
CA GLY A 68 -11.23 -1.47 -9.75
C GLY A 68 -10.21 -2.54 -9.39
N MET A 69 -10.45 -3.78 -9.84
CA MET A 69 -9.64 -4.94 -9.46
C MET A 69 -9.14 -5.73 -10.66
N VAL A 70 -7.89 -6.19 -10.56
CA VAL A 70 -7.23 -7.01 -11.57
C VAL A 70 -6.96 -8.39 -10.99
N PHE A 71 -7.29 -9.41 -11.76
CA PHE A 71 -6.98 -10.81 -11.44
C PHE A 71 -6.01 -11.35 -12.46
N ALA A 72 -4.90 -11.92 -11.99
CA ALA A 72 -3.93 -12.66 -12.80
C ALA A 72 -4.46 -14.06 -13.15
N ARG A 73 -5.67 -14.11 -13.70
CA ARG A 73 -6.37 -15.32 -14.13
C ARG A 73 -7.27 -15.00 -15.32
N GLU A 74 -7.36 -15.96 -16.22
CA GLU A 74 -8.32 -15.94 -17.31
C GLU A 74 -9.73 -16.36 -16.82
N PRO A 75 -10.81 -15.84 -17.43
CA PRO A 75 -12.14 -16.37 -17.20
C PRO A 75 -12.22 -17.83 -17.69
N GLU A 76 -12.96 -18.67 -16.96
CA GLU A 76 -13.11 -20.09 -17.32
C GLU A 76 -14.08 -20.28 -18.52
N GLY A 77 -14.90 -19.26 -18.80
CA GLY A 77 -15.90 -19.29 -19.87
C GLY A 77 -15.36 -18.90 -21.25
N SER A 78 -16.19 -19.10 -22.27
CA SER A 78 -15.89 -18.67 -23.65
C SER A 78 -15.90 -17.15 -23.81
N ILE A 79 -16.62 -16.44 -22.94
CA ILE A 79 -16.76 -14.98 -22.99
C ILE A 79 -15.69 -14.32 -22.14
N LYS A 80 -14.97 -13.42 -22.79
CA LYS A 80 -13.84 -12.69 -22.20
C LYS A 80 -14.11 -11.21 -22.01
N LYS A 81 -15.25 -10.70 -22.48
CA LYS A 81 -15.60 -9.27 -22.44
C LYS A 81 -17.09 -9.07 -22.13
N ALA A 82 -17.38 -8.18 -21.20
CA ALA A 82 -18.73 -7.72 -20.88
C ALA A 82 -18.70 -6.21 -20.58
N LYS A 83 -19.65 -5.46 -21.11
CA LYS A 83 -19.81 -4.01 -20.87
C LYS A 83 -21.15 -3.74 -20.18
N LYS A 84 -21.17 -2.83 -19.21
CA LYS A 84 -22.34 -2.43 -18.39
C LYS A 84 -23.14 -3.64 -17.92
N ALA A 85 -22.45 -4.52 -17.20
CA ALA A 85 -22.92 -5.82 -16.82
C ALA A 85 -23.28 -5.87 -15.34
N LYS A 86 -24.42 -6.49 -15.03
CA LYS A 86 -24.73 -6.86 -13.65
C LYS A 86 -23.92 -8.09 -13.26
N VAL A 87 -23.35 -8.03 -12.05
CA VAL A 87 -22.44 -9.04 -11.50
C VAL A 87 -23.07 -9.66 -10.27
N GLY A 88 -23.15 -11.00 -10.25
CA GLY A 88 -23.42 -11.75 -9.04
C GLY A 88 -22.16 -12.41 -8.50
N VAL A 89 -22.00 -12.36 -7.18
CA VAL A 89 -20.88 -12.98 -6.48
C VAL A 89 -21.44 -14.14 -5.64
N PHE A 90 -20.94 -15.35 -5.86
CA PHE A 90 -21.37 -16.54 -5.14
C PHE A 90 -20.22 -17.08 -4.31
N SER A 91 -20.42 -17.26 -3.00
CA SER A 91 -19.46 -17.96 -2.15
C SER A 91 -19.61 -19.47 -2.21
N CYS A 92 -20.76 -19.96 -2.68
CA CYS A 92 -20.99 -21.39 -2.93
C CYS A 92 -20.34 -21.84 -4.24
N PRO A 93 -20.01 -23.13 -4.39
CA PRO A 93 -19.68 -23.70 -5.69
C PRO A 93 -20.87 -23.59 -6.64
N ILE A 94 -20.60 -23.44 -7.93
CA ILE A 94 -21.63 -23.45 -8.97
C ILE A 94 -21.70 -24.85 -9.53
N ASP A 95 -22.45 -25.69 -8.83
CA ASP A 95 -22.69 -27.08 -9.18
C ASP A 95 -23.96 -27.58 -8.49
N ILE A 96 -24.32 -28.84 -8.75
CA ILE A 96 -25.39 -29.53 -8.04
C ILE A 96 -25.02 -29.59 -6.55
N SER A 97 -25.95 -29.14 -5.69
CA SER A 97 -25.75 -29.13 -4.25
C SER A 97 -25.59 -30.54 -3.70
N GLN A 98 -24.41 -30.85 -3.16
CA GLN A 98 -24.14 -32.11 -2.47
C GLN A 98 -24.50 -32.00 -0.99
N THR A 99 -24.91 -33.12 -0.40
CA THR A 99 -25.11 -33.22 1.05
C THR A 99 -23.75 -33.34 1.75
N GLU A 100 -23.58 -32.66 2.88
CA GLU A 100 -22.35 -32.74 3.70
C GLU A 100 -22.08 -34.17 4.21
N THR A 101 -23.14 -34.91 4.53
CA THR A 101 -23.07 -36.35 4.80
C THR A 101 -23.02 -37.13 3.50
N LYS A 102 -22.41 -38.32 3.53
CA LYS A 102 -22.31 -39.23 2.36
C LYS A 102 -23.68 -39.45 1.71
N GLY A 103 -23.93 -38.74 0.61
CA GLY A 103 -25.13 -38.89 -0.22
C GLY A 103 -24.87 -39.92 -1.31
N THR A 104 -25.46 -41.11 -1.19
CA THR A 104 -25.41 -42.12 -2.25
C THR A 104 -26.71 -42.09 -3.04
N VAL A 105 -26.61 -41.94 -4.36
CA VAL A 105 -27.76 -42.08 -5.25
C VAL A 105 -28.14 -43.57 -5.30
N LEU A 106 -29.34 -43.91 -4.85
CA LEU A 106 -29.88 -45.26 -4.92
C LEU A 106 -30.84 -45.34 -6.12
N LEU A 107 -30.46 -46.14 -7.12
CA LEU A 107 -31.26 -46.39 -8.31
C LEU A 107 -31.76 -47.83 -8.25
N HIS A 108 -33.08 -48.03 -8.19
CA HIS A 108 -33.69 -49.36 -8.13
C HIS A 108 -34.13 -49.85 -9.52
N ASN A 109 -34.52 -48.92 -10.40
CA ASN A 109 -35.06 -49.24 -11.71
C ASN A 109 -34.23 -48.61 -12.86
N ALA A 110 -34.22 -49.27 -14.02
CA ALA A 110 -33.58 -48.73 -15.23
C ALA A 110 -34.18 -47.39 -15.70
N LYS A 111 -35.47 -47.15 -15.42
CA LYS A 111 -36.13 -45.86 -15.71
C LYS A 111 -35.59 -44.73 -14.83
N GLU A 112 -35.42 -44.99 -13.53
CA GLU A 112 -34.85 -44.02 -12.59
C GLU A 112 -33.42 -43.64 -12.98
N MET A 113 -32.64 -44.57 -13.54
CA MET A 113 -31.31 -44.28 -14.05
C MET A 113 -31.32 -43.26 -15.21
N LEU A 114 -32.22 -43.43 -16.19
CA LEU A 114 -32.34 -42.52 -17.33
C LEU A 114 -32.91 -41.16 -16.93
N ASP A 115 -33.90 -41.15 -16.04
CA ASP A 115 -34.53 -39.94 -15.55
C ASP A 115 -33.62 -39.16 -14.61
N PHE A 116 -32.74 -39.84 -13.87
CA PHE A 116 -31.76 -39.19 -12.99
C PHE A 116 -30.78 -38.31 -13.79
N THR A 117 -30.18 -38.84 -14.86
CA THR A 117 -29.25 -38.07 -15.71
C THR A 117 -29.94 -36.84 -16.31
N LYS A 118 -31.14 -36.99 -16.88
CA LYS A 118 -31.91 -35.86 -17.45
C LYS A 118 -32.42 -34.89 -16.38
N GLY A 119 -32.75 -35.40 -15.20
CA GLY A 119 -33.20 -34.61 -14.06
C GLY A 119 -32.12 -33.69 -13.53
N GLU A 120 -30.88 -34.18 -13.41
CA GLU A 120 -29.73 -33.36 -13.02
C GLU A 120 -29.43 -32.27 -14.05
N GLU A 121 -29.43 -32.61 -15.34
CA GLU A 121 -29.22 -31.66 -16.43
C GLU A 121 -30.28 -30.55 -16.43
N SER A 122 -31.56 -30.91 -16.37
CA SER A 122 -32.67 -29.95 -16.38
C SER A 122 -32.72 -29.07 -15.13
N ARG A 123 -32.35 -29.60 -13.96
CA ARG A 123 -32.28 -28.83 -12.71
C ARG A 123 -31.17 -27.78 -12.75
N LEU A 124 -30.01 -28.15 -13.29
CA LEU A 124 -28.89 -27.23 -13.42
C LEU A 124 -29.15 -26.17 -14.49
N GLU A 125 -29.76 -26.56 -15.62
CA GLU A 125 -30.19 -25.63 -16.67
C GLU A 125 -31.23 -24.64 -16.14
N ALA A 126 -32.22 -25.10 -15.35
CA ALA A 126 -33.20 -24.24 -14.72
C ALA A 126 -32.56 -23.22 -13.76
N ALA A 127 -31.64 -23.66 -12.89
CA ALA A 127 -30.94 -22.78 -11.96
C ALA A 127 -30.12 -21.69 -12.68
N ILE A 128 -29.43 -22.04 -13.76
CA ILE A 128 -28.65 -21.08 -14.55
C ILE A 128 -29.55 -20.16 -15.37
N LYS A 129 -30.67 -20.67 -15.87
CA LYS A 129 -31.68 -19.87 -16.56
C LYS A 129 -32.29 -18.82 -15.64
N GLU A 130 -32.57 -19.16 -14.38
CA GLU A 130 -33.01 -18.18 -13.37
C GLU A 130 -31.97 -17.06 -13.16
N LEU A 131 -30.67 -17.40 -13.14
CA LEU A 131 -29.60 -16.39 -13.08
C LEU A 131 -29.62 -15.49 -14.33
N TYR A 132 -29.80 -16.07 -15.51
CA TYR A 132 -29.88 -15.30 -16.75
C TYR A 132 -31.10 -14.36 -16.78
N ASP A 133 -32.27 -14.86 -16.38
CA ASP A 133 -33.52 -14.12 -16.35
C ASP A 133 -33.49 -12.96 -15.34
N SER A 134 -32.72 -13.08 -14.26
CA SER A 134 -32.42 -11.97 -13.33
C SER A 134 -31.57 -10.84 -13.95
N GLY A 135 -30.96 -11.10 -15.12
CA GLY A 135 -30.12 -10.16 -15.85
C GLY A 135 -28.64 -10.20 -15.50
N LEU A 136 -28.14 -11.28 -14.86
CA LEU A 136 -26.70 -11.48 -14.67
C LEU A 136 -26.00 -11.65 -16.02
N ARG A 137 -24.86 -10.98 -16.18
CA ARG A 137 -23.95 -11.17 -17.31
C ARG A 137 -22.55 -11.58 -16.89
N VAL A 138 -22.20 -11.35 -15.62
CA VAL A 138 -20.93 -11.77 -15.02
C VAL A 138 -21.21 -12.50 -13.72
N VAL A 139 -20.57 -13.65 -13.55
CA VAL A 139 -20.63 -14.48 -12.35
C VAL A 139 -19.23 -14.63 -11.78
N VAL A 140 -19.08 -14.28 -10.50
CA VAL A 140 -17.86 -14.51 -9.73
C VAL A 140 -18.11 -15.69 -8.80
N ALA A 141 -17.39 -16.78 -9.02
CA ALA A 141 -17.45 -17.97 -8.17
C ALA A 141 -16.33 -17.94 -7.13
N GLY A 142 -16.71 -18.04 -5.85
CA GLY A 142 -15.79 -18.15 -4.70
C GLY A 142 -15.22 -19.55 -4.49
N SER A 143 -15.70 -20.53 -5.25
CA SER A 143 -15.36 -21.95 -5.13
C SER A 143 -15.26 -22.61 -6.52
N THR A 144 -15.29 -23.93 -6.57
CA THR A 144 -15.28 -24.71 -7.81
C THR A 144 -16.54 -24.49 -8.63
N ILE A 145 -16.40 -24.69 -9.95
CA ILE A 145 -17.48 -24.61 -10.94
C ILE A 145 -17.53 -25.99 -11.60
N GLY A 146 -18.71 -26.60 -11.66
CA GLY A 146 -18.91 -27.86 -12.37
C GLY A 146 -18.83 -27.67 -13.89
N GLU A 147 -18.33 -28.67 -14.61
CA GLU A 147 -18.17 -28.60 -16.07
C GLU A 147 -19.53 -28.49 -16.80
N LEU A 148 -20.55 -29.21 -16.31
CA LEU A 148 -21.91 -29.11 -16.83
C LEU A 148 -22.50 -27.71 -16.60
N ALA A 149 -22.22 -27.09 -15.44
CA ALA A 149 -22.64 -25.73 -15.14
C ALA A 149 -21.95 -24.71 -16.06
N LEU A 150 -20.64 -24.87 -16.27
CA LEU A 150 -19.86 -24.04 -17.18
C LEU A 150 -20.41 -24.08 -18.62
N HIS A 151 -20.79 -25.26 -19.10
CA HIS A 151 -21.41 -25.43 -20.42
C HIS A 151 -22.69 -24.61 -20.57
N TYR A 152 -23.61 -24.67 -19.60
CA TYR A 152 -24.84 -23.86 -19.64
C TYR A 152 -24.57 -22.36 -19.47
N LEU A 153 -23.64 -21.97 -18.59
CA LEU A 153 -23.23 -20.55 -18.44
C LEU A 153 -22.69 -19.98 -19.76
N ASN A 154 -21.91 -20.76 -20.51
CA ASN A 154 -21.43 -20.40 -21.83
C ASN A 154 -22.57 -20.29 -22.85
N ARG A 155 -23.54 -21.22 -22.84
CA ARG A 155 -24.73 -21.15 -23.73
C ARG A 155 -25.56 -19.90 -23.51
N PHE A 156 -25.70 -19.44 -22.26
CA PHE A 156 -26.41 -18.21 -21.90
C PHE A 156 -25.55 -16.94 -22.01
N ASN A 157 -24.34 -17.07 -22.52
CA ASN A 157 -23.40 -15.96 -22.67
C ASN A 157 -23.10 -15.20 -21.36
N ILE A 158 -22.81 -15.93 -20.28
CA ILE A 158 -22.40 -15.37 -18.98
C ILE A 158 -20.88 -15.51 -18.82
N LEU A 159 -20.19 -14.43 -18.47
CA LEU A 159 -18.76 -14.45 -18.15
C LEU A 159 -18.56 -15.01 -16.74
N VAL A 160 -17.67 -15.99 -16.59
CA VAL A 160 -17.41 -16.67 -15.31
C VAL A 160 -15.96 -16.52 -14.91
N ILE A 161 -15.71 -15.99 -13.71
CA ILE A 161 -14.38 -15.96 -13.10
C ILE A 161 -14.38 -16.67 -11.75
N LYS A 162 -13.30 -17.42 -11.49
CA LYS A 162 -13.08 -18.15 -10.24
C LYS A 162 -12.10 -17.40 -9.33
N VAL A 163 -12.55 -17.05 -8.14
CA VAL A 163 -11.78 -16.33 -7.10
C VAL A 163 -11.74 -17.15 -5.82
N MET A 164 -10.66 -17.90 -5.61
CA MET A 164 -10.53 -18.82 -4.47
C MET A 164 -10.29 -18.10 -3.14
N SER A 165 -9.72 -16.90 -3.17
CA SER A 165 -9.40 -16.16 -1.95
C SER A 165 -10.61 -15.41 -1.42
N LYS A 166 -11.01 -15.72 -0.18
CA LYS A 166 -12.08 -15.02 0.53
C LYS A 166 -11.82 -13.52 0.67
N PHE A 167 -10.55 -13.13 0.81
CA PHE A 167 -10.15 -11.73 0.94
C PHE A 167 -10.37 -10.97 -0.37
N GLU A 168 -10.00 -11.57 -1.50
CA GLU A 168 -10.20 -10.96 -2.81
C GLU A 168 -11.67 -10.84 -3.17
N LEU A 169 -12.47 -11.88 -2.89
CA LEU A 169 -13.91 -11.89 -3.12
C LEU A 169 -14.60 -10.77 -2.33
N ARG A 170 -14.23 -10.58 -1.05
CA ARG A 170 -14.73 -9.46 -0.23
C ARG A 170 -14.34 -8.09 -0.78
N ARG A 171 -13.12 -7.92 -1.30
CA ARG A 171 -12.68 -6.66 -1.92
C ARG A 171 -13.40 -6.39 -3.23
N LEU A 172 -13.61 -7.43 -4.05
CA LEU A 172 -14.35 -7.32 -5.30
C LEU A 172 -15.81 -6.90 -5.05
N CYS A 173 -16.43 -7.44 -4.00
CA CYS A 173 -17.74 -7.00 -3.53
C CYS A 173 -17.76 -5.50 -3.19
N ARG A 174 -16.68 -4.96 -2.61
CA ARG A 174 -16.58 -3.51 -2.32
C ARG A 174 -16.45 -2.65 -3.57
N VAL A 175 -15.75 -3.13 -4.60
CA VAL A 175 -15.63 -2.45 -5.92
C VAL A 175 -16.99 -2.40 -6.60
N ILE A 176 -17.60 -3.57 -6.76
CA ILE A 176 -18.79 -3.76 -7.59
C ILE A 176 -20.08 -3.36 -6.85
N GLY A 177 -20.02 -3.28 -5.51
CA GLY A 177 -21.18 -3.05 -4.65
C GLY A 177 -22.08 -4.29 -4.47
N ALA A 178 -21.59 -5.48 -4.83
CA ALA A 178 -22.35 -6.72 -4.70
C ALA A 178 -22.25 -7.31 -3.29
N THR A 179 -23.25 -8.09 -2.89
CA THR A 179 -23.18 -8.93 -1.68
C THR A 179 -22.93 -10.38 -2.06
N PRO A 180 -22.00 -11.08 -1.40
CA PRO A 180 -21.70 -12.47 -1.72
C PRO A 180 -22.84 -13.39 -1.26
N LEU A 181 -23.35 -14.21 -2.19
CA LEU A 181 -24.45 -15.14 -1.94
C LEU A 181 -23.95 -16.54 -1.59
N ALA A 182 -24.48 -17.09 -0.51
CA ALA A 182 -24.16 -18.44 -0.05
C ALA A 182 -25.00 -19.55 -0.71
N ARG A 183 -26.01 -19.17 -1.51
CA ARG A 183 -26.92 -20.10 -2.18
C ARG A 183 -26.94 -19.85 -3.68
N LEU A 184 -27.04 -20.93 -4.46
CA LEU A 184 -27.26 -20.85 -5.90
C LEU A 184 -28.77 -20.64 -6.14
N GLY A 185 -29.13 -19.46 -6.60
CA GLY A 185 -30.50 -19.08 -6.93
C GLY A 185 -30.54 -17.64 -7.47
N ALA A 186 -31.69 -17.22 -7.99
CA ALA A 186 -31.86 -15.87 -8.52
C ALA A 186 -31.51 -14.80 -7.43
N PRO A 187 -30.49 -13.96 -7.67
CA PRO A 187 -30.13 -12.89 -6.74
C PRO A 187 -31.19 -11.79 -6.76
N MET A 188 -31.39 -11.12 -5.63
CA MET A 188 -32.21 -9.92 -5.61
C MET A 188 -31.47 -8.76 -6.31
N PRO A 189 -32.18 -7.80 -6.93
CA PRO A 189 -31.53 -6.66 -7.57
C PRO A 189 -30.61 -5.83 -6.67
N ASP A 190 -30.86 -5.83 -5.35
CA ASP A 190 -30.05 -5.14 -4.34
C ASP A 190 -28.76 -5.91 -3.97
N GLU A 191 -28.76 -7.23 -4.17
CA GLU A 191 -27.61 -8.10 -3.91
C GLU A 191 -26.63 -8.13 -5.11
N MET A 192 -27.12 -7.74 -6.28
CA MET A 192 -26.36 -7.65 -7.52
C MET A 192 -25.57 -6.35 -7.57
N GLY A 193 -24.29 -6.45 -7.92
CA GLY A 193 -23.50 -5.25 -8.20
C GLY A 193 -23.42 -4.94 -9.69
N ASN A 194 -22.85 -3.79 -10.02
CA ASN A 194 -22.72 -3.32 -11.40
C ASN A 194 -21.25 -3.06 -11.77
N VAL A 195 -20.87 -3.43 -12.99
CA VAL A 195 -19.53 -3.17 -13.54
C VAL A 195 -19.62 -2.64 -14.95
N ASP A 196 -18.83 -1.60 -15.22
CA ASP A 196 -18.84 -0.93 -16.51
C ASP A 196 -18.10 -1.73 -17.57
N VAL A 197 -16.91 -2.22 -17.24
CA VAL A 197 -16.10 -3.03 -18.16
C VAL A 197 -15.47 -4.19 -17.41
N VAL A 198 -15.77 -5.41 -17.87
CA VAL A 198 -14.99 -6.61 -17.55
C VAL A 198 -14.34 -7.08 -18.83
N GLU A 199 -13.02 -7.08 -18.89
CA GLU A 199 -12.29 -7.57 -20.06
C GLU A 199 -11.04 -8.37 -19.67
N THR A 200 -10.74 -9.40 -20.46
CA THR A 200 -9.45 -10.07 -20.42
C THR A 200 -8.46 -9.29 -21.31
N MET A 201 -7.39 -8.82 -20.71
CA MET A 201 -6.26 -8.21 -21.40
C MET A 201 -5.03 -9.10 -21.24
N GLU A 202 -4.19 -9.13 -22.26
CA GLU A 202 -2.87 -9.75 -22.15
C GLU A 202 -1.86 -8.70 -21.73
N ILE A 203 -1.15 -8.96 -20.64
CA ILE A 203 -0.12 -8.07 -20.09
C ILE A 203 1.12 -8.92 -19.88
N GLY A 204 2.18 -8.68 -20.66
CA GLY A 204 3.45 -9.41 -20.50
C GLY A 204 3.37 -10.90 -20.85
N GLY A 205 2.42 -11.31 -21.68
CA GLY A 205 2.18 -12.72 -22.04
C GLY A 205 1.17 -13.43 -21.14
N ASP A 206 0.87 -12.86 -19.97
CA ASP A 206 -0.14 -13.39 -19.05
C ASP A 206 -1.52 -12.80 -19.36
N ARG A 207 -2.53 -13.66 -19.39
CA ARG A 207 -3.93 -13.26 -19.56
C ARG A 207 -4.53 -12.88 -18.22
N VAL A 208 -4.85 -11.61 -18.06
CA VAL A 208 -5.43 -11.05 -16.83
C VAL A 208 -6.84 -10.54 -17.07
N THR A 209 -7.71 -10.72 -16.09
CA THR A 209 -9.08 -10.21 -16.14
C THR A 209 -9.18 -8.94 -15.32
N ILE A 210 -9.68 -7.88 -15.94
CA ILE A 210 -9.77 -6.55 -15.34
C ILE A 210 -11.23 -6.21 -15.12
N PHE A 211 -11.57 -5.86 -13.88
CA PHE A 211 -12.83 -5.22 -13.51
C PHE A 211 -12.57 -3.73 -13.39
N ARG A 212 -13.06 -2.95 -14.34
CA ARG A 212 -12.89 -1.49 -14.38
C ARG A 212 -14.23 -0.78 -14.18
N GLN A 213 -14.18 0.28 -13.40
CA GLN A 213 -15.29 1.21 -13.18
C GLN A 213 -14.88 2.58 -13.74
N GLU A 214 -15.55 2.99 -14.81
CA GLU A 214 -15.27 4.21 -15.57
C GLU A 214 -16.28 5.32 -15.24
N ASP A 215 -17.51 4.96 -14.81
CA ASP A 215 -18.57 5.92 -14.53
C ASP A 215 -18.28 6.75 -13.26
N ALA A 216 -18.26 8.08 -13.42
CA ALA A 216 -17.98 9.04 -12.35
C ALA A 216 -19.01 9.05 -11.19
N GLY A 217 -20.19 8.45 -11.39
CA GLY A 217 -21.23 8.33 -10.38
C GLY A 217 -21.05 7.14 -9.42
N SER A 218 -20.27 6.13 -9.82
CA SER A 218 -19.96 4.96 -8.99
C SER A 218 -18.53 5.05 -8.49
N VAL A 219 -18.36 5.53 -7.26
CA VAL A 219 -17.06 5.59 -6.60
C VAL A 219 -16.61 4.15 -6.33
N SER A 220 -15.63 3.67 -7.10
CA SER A 220 -14.96 2.41 -6.81
C SER A 220 -14.24 2.53 -5.47
N ARG A 221 -14.59 1.68 -4.51
CA ARG A 221 -13.95 1.70 -3.19
C ARG A 221 -12.57 1.07 -3.16
N THR A 222 -12.13 0.43 -4.25
CA THR A 222 -10.81 -0.20 -4.36
C THR A 222 -10.17 0.17 -5.69
N SER A 223 -8.88 0.46 -5.69
CA SER A 223 -8.07 0.70 -6.87
C SER A 223 -6.92 -0.31 -6.92
N THR A 224 -6.52 -0.71 -8.12
CA THR A 224 -5.39 -1.62 -8.31
C THR A 224 -4.32 -0.97 -9.17
N ILE A 225 -3.10 -0.93 -8.66
CA ILE A 225 -1.89 -0.53 -9.38
C ILE A 225 -1.31 -1.79 -10.01
N ILE A 226 -1.24 -1.83 -11.34
CA ILE A 226 -0.56 -2.89 -12.06
C ILE A 226 0.91 -2.48 -12.18
N LEU A 227 1.79 -3.21 -11.50
CA LEU A 227 3.23 -3.03 -11.59
C LEU A 227 3.83 -3.93 -12.67
N ARG A 228 4.70 -3.34 -13.48
CA ARG A 228 5.51 -4.00 -14.50
C ARG A 228 6.99 -3.85 -14.15
N GLY A 229 7.76 -4.89 -14.39
CA GLY A 229 9.18 -4.90 -14.03
C GLY A 229 9.88 -6.17 -14.46
N ALA A 230 11.20 -6.09 -14.61
CA ALA A 230 12.00 -7.18 -15.15
C ALA A 230 12.13 -8.38 -14.19
N THR A 231 12.28 -8.12 -12.88
CA THR A 231 12.51 -9.16 -11.87
C THR A 231 11.47 -9.10 -10.76
N GLN A 232 11.09 -10.28 -10.25
CA GLN A 232 10.11 -10.41 -9.17
C GLN A 232 10.57 -9.74 -7.87
N ASN A 233 11.87 -9.87 -7.54
CA ASN A 233 12.43 -9.27 -6.32
C ASN A 233 12.35 -7.74 -6.35
N TYR A 234 12.59 -7.14 -7.52
CA TYR A 234 12.44 -5.70 -7.69
C TYR A 234 10.98 -5.26 -7.54
N LEU A 235 10.03 -6.01 -8.13
CA LEU A 235 8.60 -5.75 -7.97
C LEU A 235 8.11 -5.85 -6.52
N GLU A 236 8.69 -6.74 -5.72
CA GLU A 236 8.40 -6.85 -4.29
C GLU A 236 8.91 -5.66 -3.49
N ASP A 237 10.05 -5.10 -3.86
CA ASP A 237 10.57 -3.91 -3.20
C ASP A 237 9.78 -2.64 -3.60
N VAL A 238 9.41 -2.52 -4.87
CA VAL A 238 8.52 -1.45 -5.35
C VAL A 238 7.13 -1.55 -4.71
N GLU A 239 6.59 -2.75 -4.51
CA GLU A 239 5.33 -2.96 -3.79
C GLU A 239 5.39 -2.41 -2.36
N ARG A 240 6.50 -2.66 -1.65
CA ARG A 240 6.72 -2.09 -0.30
C ARG A 240 6.80 -0.57 -0.32
N ALA A 241 7.49 0.01 -1.31
CA ALA A 241 7.58 1.46 -1.46
C ALA A 241 6.21 2.10 -1.73
N ILE A 242 5.35 1.42 -2.52
CA ILE A 242 3.96 1.83 -2.73
C ILE A 242 3.16 1.74 -1.43
N ASP A 243 3.28 0.63 -0.69
CA ASP A 243 2.58 0.45 0.58
C ASP A 243 2.98 1.53 1.61
N ASP A 244 4.27 1.90 1.68
CA ASP A 244 4.77 3.01 2.48
C ASP A 244 4.14 4.34 2.04
N GLY A 245 4.04 4.60 0.74
CA GLY A 245 3.33 5.76 0.19
C GLY A 245 1.85 5.80 0.56
N VAL A 246 1.12 4.68 0.44
CA VAL A 246 -0.30 4.60 0.82
C VAL A 246 -0.47 4.83 2.33
N ASN A 247 0.43 4.31 3.16
CA ASN A 247 0.46 4.55 4.60
C ASN A 247 0.77 6.02 4.94
N ALA A 248 1.65 6.67 4.17
CA ALA A 248 1.90 8.10 4.30
C ALA A 248 0.63 8.91 4.03
N VAL A 249 -0.17 8.57 3.00
CA VAL A 249 -1.46 9.25 2.78
C VAL A 249 -2.42 9.04 3.94
N LYS A 250 -2.44 7.85 4.57
CA LYS A 250 -3.24 7.62 5.79
C LYS A 250 -2.80 8.51 6.95
N ALA A 251 -1.51 8.79 7.09
CA ALA A 251 -0.99 9.71 8.10
C ALA A 251 -1.38 11.16 7.77
N VAL A 252 -1.19 11.60 6.52
CA VAL A 252 -1.63 12.92 6.01
C VAL A 252 -3.12 13.14 6.23
N ALA A 253 -3.94 12.11 6.03
CA ALA A 253 -5.38 12.17 6.22
C ALA A 253 -5.80 12.39 7.67
N LYS A 254 -4.93 12.08 8.64
CA LYS A 254 -5.14 12.36 10.07
C LYS A 254 -4.59 13.71 10.47
N ASP A 255 -3.38 14.03 10.05
CA ASP A 255 -2.71 15.31 10.33
C ASP A 255 -1.88 15.72 9.09
N PRO A 256 -2.23 16.85 8.45
CA PRO A 256 -1.61 17.28 7.20
C PRO A 256 -0.30 18.07 7.37
N ARG A 257 0.24 18.19 8.58
CA ARG A 257 1.44 19.02 8.83
C ARG A 257 2.71 18.36 8.28
N LEU A 258 3.46 19.16 7.53
CA LEU A 258 4.75 18.80 6.91
C LEU A 258 5.88 19.60 7.56
N VAL A 259 7.08 19.04 7.55
CA VAL A 259 8.32 19.65 8.04
C VAL A 259 9.44 19.47 7.01
N PRO A 260 10.44 20.36 6.94
CA PRO A 260 11.56 20.22 6.01
C PRO A 260 12.34 18.92 6.23
N GLY A 261 12.58 18.18 5.15
CA GLY A 261 13.30 16.91 5.14
C GLY A 261 14.82 17.08 5.13
N ALA A 262 15.52 16.11 4.50
CA ALA A 262 16.98 16.15 4.27
C ALA A 262 17.87 16.39 5.51
N GLY A 263 17.36 16.14 6.71
CA GLY A 263 18.07 16.39 7.97
C GLY A 263 17.94 17.82 8.51
N ALA A 264 17.20 18.71 7.84
CA ALA A 264 17.00 20.09 8.27
C ALA A 264 16.20 20.17 9.59
N THR A 265 15.12 19.39 9.71
CA THR A 265 14.33 19.31 10.95
C THR A 265 15.20 18.84 12.12
N GLU A 266 16.07 17.85 11.90
CA GLU A 266 16.98 17.34 12.91
C GLU A 266 18.01 18.39 13.35
N MET A 267 18.62 19.13 12.40
CA MET A 267 19.54 20.23 12.71
C MET A 267 18.88 21.31 13.55
N GLN A 268 17.66 21.71 13.20
CA GLN A 268 16.92 22.71 13.95
C GLN A 268 16.50 22.22 15.36
N LEU A 269 16.31 20.92 15.54
CA LEU A 269 16.10 20.33 16.87
C LEU A 269 17.37 20.36 17.72
N ILE A 270 18.56 20.19 17.13
CA ILE A 270 19.85 20.26 17.86
C ILE A 270 20.02 21.64 18.49
N GLU A 271 19.79 22.70 17.72
CA GLU A 271 19.94 24.07 18.19
C GLU A 271 18.95 24.38 19.33
N ARG A 272 17.66 24.10 19.11
CA ARG A 272 16.61 24.33 20.13
C ARG A 272 16.84 23.53 21.41
N LEU A 273 17.29 22.28 21.31
CA LEU A 273 17.60 21.45 22.47
C LEU A 273 18.85 21.92 23.20
N THR A 274 19.83 22.47 22.48
CA THR A 274 21.05 23.04 23.07
C THR A 274 20.74 24.32 23.83
N GLN A 275 19.93 25.21 23.26
CA GLN A 275 19.40 26.40 23.96
C GLN A 275 18.60 26.01 25.20
N PHE A 276 17.76 24.96 25.11
CA PHE A 276 17.03 24.42 26.26
C PHE A 276 17.97 23.84 27.33
N ALA A 277 19.07 23.20 26.94
CA ALA A 277 20.09 22.72 27.85
C ALA A 277 20.75 23.88 28.60
N ASP A 278 21.08 24.97 27.92
CA ASP A 278 21.75 26.13 28.52
C ASP A 278 20.84 26.89 29.51
N ARG A 279 19.53 26.89 29.27
CA ARG A 279 18.53 27.42 30.21
C ARG A 279 18.34 26.53 31.45
N THR A 280 18.68 25.24 31.38
CA THR A 280 18.41 24.27 32.45
C THR A 280 19.62 24.13 33.39
N PRO A 281 19.53 24.55 34.67
CA PRO A 281 20.64 24.40 35.60
C PRO A 281 20.79 22.95 36.11
N GLY A 282 22.03 22.58 36.44
CA GLY A 282 22.35 21.32 37.13
C GLY A 282 22.84 20.19 36.22
N LEU A 283 23.00 18.99 36.79
CA LEU A 283 23.61 17.84 36.10
C LEU A 283 22.80 17.34 34.89
N ALA A 284 21.48 17.58 34.89
CA ALA A 284 20.60 17.19 33.80
C ALA A 284 20.95 17.90 32.47
N GLN A 285 21.58 19.07 32.53
CA GLN A 285 22.05 19.81 31.35
C GLN A 285 22.90 18.94 30.42
N HIS A 286 23.83 18.15 30.98
CA HIS A 286 24.72 17.31 30.19
C HIS A 286 23.96 16.22 29.43
N ALA A 287 22.92 15.64 30.04
CA ALA A 287 22.09 14.62 29.40
C ALA A 287 21.26 15.22 28.25
N ILE A 288 20.71 16.42 28.45
CA ILE A 288 19.95 17.13 27.41
C ILE A 288 20.87 17.46 26.23
N ARG A 289 22.08 17.98 26.48
CA ARG A 289 23.05 18.28 25.43
C ARG A 289 23.46 17.04 24.64
N LYS A 290 23.69 15.91 25.33
CA LYS A 290 23.99 14.63 24.66
C LYS A 290 22.81 14.07 23.86
N TYR A 291 21.59 14.33 24.30
CA TYR A 291 20.39 13.99 23.53
C TYR A 291 20.27 14.84 22.26
N ALA A 292 20.62 16.13 22.32
CA ALA A 292 20.71 17.00 21.14
C ALA A 292 21.75 16.46 20.14
N GLU A 293 22.99 16.21 20.59
CA GLU A 293 24.07 15.65 19.75
C GLU A 293 23.67 14.33 19.05
N ALA A 294 22.78 13.53 19.64
CA ALA A 294 22.34 12.27 19.04
C ALA A 294 21.56 12.46 17.73
N PHE A 295 20.91 13.60 17.51
CA PHE A 295 20.18 13.89 16.27
C PHE A 295 21.12 14.14 15.07
N GLU A 296 22.40 14.45 15.32
CA GLU A 296 23.41 14.66 14.27
C GLU A 296 23.64 13.41 13.41
N VAL A 297 23.28 12.22 13.91
CA VAL A 297 23.43 10.96 13.18
C VAL A 297 22.67 10.96 11.84
N ILE A 298 21.53 11.64 11.75
CA ILE A 298 20.70 11.65 10.53
C ILE A 298 21.38 12.44 9.40
N PRO A 299 21.70 13.75 9.54
CA PRO A 299 22.41 14.48 8.50
C PRO A 299 23.80 13.89 8.22
N ARG A 300 24.50 13.39 9.24
CA ARG A 300 25.79 12.71 9.07
C ARG A 300 25.70 11.46 8.19
N THR A 301 24.72 10.59 8.46
CA THR A 301 24.54 9.34 7.68
C THR A 301 24.12 9.63 6.24
N LEU A 302 23.31 10.67 6.02
CA LEU A 302 22.98 11.13 4.66
C LEU A 302 24.25 11.55 3.91
N ALA A 303 25.09 12.40 4.50
CA ALA A 303 26.33 12.86 3.89
C ALA A 303 27.32 11.70 3.62
N GLU A 304 27.48 10.78 4.58
CA GLU A 304 28.34 9.59 4.40
C GLU A 304 27.82 8.67 3.30
N SER A 305 26.50 8.46 3.21
CA SER A 305 25.88 7.63 2.16
C SER A 305 25.99 8.24 0.77
N ALA A 306 26.01 9.58 0.68
CA ALA A 306 26.23 10.34 -0.54
C ALA A 306 27.72 10.35 -0.97
N GLY A 307 28.64 9.90 -0.12
CA GLY A 307 30.08 9.97 -0.36
C GLY A 307 30.68 11.37 -0.16
N LEU A 308 29.96 12.27 0.52
CA LEU A 308 30.44 13.61 0.88
C LEU A 308 31.29 13.56 2.15
N ASN A 309 32.12 14.59 2.36
CA ASN A 309 32.84 14.73 3.62
C ASN A 309 31.87 15.22 4.71
N ALA A 310 31.40 14.30 5.55
CA ALA A 310 30.43 14.58 6.60
C ALA A 310 30.86 15.72 7.54
N THR A 311 32.15 15.87 7.82
CA THR A 311 32.64 16.93 8.73
C THR A 311 32.43 18.32 8.15
N GLU A 312 32.67 18.47 6.85
CA GLU A 312 32.55 19.74 6.12
C GLU A 312 31.09 20.12 5.89
N VAL A 313 30.25 19.13 5.52
CA VAL A 313 28.81 19.33 5.34
C VAL A 313 28.16 19.71 6.67
N LEU A 314 28.48 19.01 7.76
CA LEU A 314 27.93 19.33 9.08
C LEU A 314 28.35 20.71 9.57
N SER A 315 29.62 21.11 9.38
CA SER A 315 30.06 22.45 9.78
C SER A 315 29.30 23.55 9.03
N ARG A 316 29.03 23.33 7.73
CA ARG A 316 28.22 24.25 6.91
C ARG A 316 26.78 24.31 7.39
N LEU A 317 26.18 23.16 7.70
CA LEU A 317 24.81 23.10 8.23
C LEU A 317 24.69 23.80 9.59
N TYR A 318 25.66 23.62 10.49
CA TYR A 318 25.67 24.35 11.76
C TYR A 318 25.74 25.87 11.54
N THR A 319 26.55 26.35 10.60
CA THR A 319 26.60 27.79 10.28
C THR A 319 25.25 28.28 9.76
N ALA A 320 24.66 27.60 8.78
CA ALA A 320 23.39 27.99 8.17
C ALA A 320 22.23 28.05 9.19
N HIS A 321 22.15 27.08 10.10
CA HIS A 321 21.09 27.04 11.13
C HIS A 321 21.34 28.02 12.30
N GLN A 322 22.59 28.44 12.53
CA GLN A 322 22.92 29.46 13.53
C GLN A 322 22.67 30.89 13.05
N GLU A 323 22.79 31.14 11.74
CA GLU A 323 22.48 32.43 11.13
C GLU A 323 20.98 32.74 11.28
N THR A 324 20.11 31.75 11.03
CA THR A 324 18.65 31.91 11.23
C THR A 324 18.25 32.22 12.68
N ALA A 325 18.98 31.68 13.65
CA ALA A 325 18.70 31.91 15.06
C ALA A 325 18.93 33.38 15.46
N LYS A 326 19.82 34.09 14.76
CA LYS A 326 20.09 35.51 15.01
C LYS A 326 19.06 36.42 14.34
N GLU A 327 18.71 36.13 13.08
CA GLU A 327 17.68 36.87 12.35
C GLU A 327 16.32 36.80 13.07
N SER A 328 15.96 35.63 13.60
CA SER A 328 14.72 35.47 14.39
C SER A 328 14.74 36.15 15.77
N GLU A 329 15.93 36.45 16.33
CA GLU A 329 16.06 37.26 17.55
C GLU A 329 16.01 38.78 17.24
N GLU A 330 16.52 39.19 16.07
CA GLU A 330 16.49 40.59 15.59
C GLU A 330 15.06 41.02 15.18
N GLU A 331 14.27 40.15 14.55
CA GLU A 331 12.84 40.42 14.24
C GLU A 331 11.94 40.53 15.49
N GLU A 332 12.32 39.92 16.62
CA GLU A 332 11.60 40.09 17.89
C GLU A 332 11.92 41.42 18.58
N GLU A 333 13.08 42.03 18.29
CA GLU A 333 13.50 43.35 18.82
C GLU A 333 13.09 44.53 17.92
N GLU A 334 12.90 44.33 16.60
CA GLU A 334 12.54 45.37 15.63
C GLU A 334 11.03 45.64 15.47
N ASN A 335 10.16 45.03 16.29
CA ASN A 335 8.71 45.28 16.25
C ASN A 335 8.28 46.69 16.75
N ASP A 336 9.19 47.66 16.83
CA ASP A 336 8.89 49.04 17.26
C ASP A 336 9.36 50.16 16.30
N GLU A 337 10.11 49.95 15.21
CA GLU A 337 10.45 51.05 14.27
C GLU A 337 10.48 50.64 12.78
N GLU A 338 10.20 51.62 11.91
CA GLU A 338 9.59 51.56 10.57
C GLU A 338 10.31 50.78 9.45
N GLU A 339 9.48 50.30 8.51
CA GLU A 339 9.78 49.69 7.20
C GLU A 339 10.71 50.56 6.33
N ASP A 340 11.79 49.96 5.79
CA ASP A 340 12.47 50.47 4.59
C ASP A 340 12.81 49.34 3.60
N GLU A 341 12.62 49.65 2.32
CA GLU A 341 12.47 48.74 1.19
C GLU A 341 13.76 48.08 0.68
N SER A 342 13.58 46.87 0.10
CA SER A 342 14.41 46.18 -0.89
C SER A 342 15.60 45.33 -0.42
N SER A 343 15.32 44.14 0.10
CA SER A 343 16.18 42.97 -0.07
C SER A 343 15.44 41.92 -0.91
N GLU A 344 16.17 41.26 -1.79
CA GLU A 344 15.72 40.03 -2.46
C GLU A 344 15.27 39.06 -1.34
N GLU A 345 14.11 38.42 -1.48
CA GLU A 345 13.58 37.46 -0.49
C GLU A 345 14.63 36.35 -0.26
N GLU A 346 15.51 36.51 0.74
CA GLU A 346 16.46 35.47 1.14
C GLU A 346 15.67 34.40 1.90
N ASP A 347 15.50 33.24 1.27
CA ASP A 347 14.72 32.12 1.78
C ASP A 347 15.20 31.67 3.18
N PRO A 348 14.28 31.25 4.08
CA PRO A 348 14.58 31.08 5.49
C PRO A 348 15.56 29.92 5.77
N SER A 349 16.79 30.25 6.16
CA SER A 349 17.96 29.35 6.28
C SER A 349 17.81 28.09 7.16
N TRP A 350 16.77 27.96 8.01
CA TRP A 350 16.49 26.76 8.82
C TRP A 350 15.96 25.57 8.02
N THR A 351 15.56 25.78 6.76
CA THR A 351 15.14 24.75 5.80
C THR A 351 16.32 24.03 5.15
N THR A 352 17.55 24.51 5.37
CA THR A 352 18.76 23.96 4.77
C THR A 352 19.04 22.53 5.25
N GLY A 353 19.14 21.59 4.31
CA GLY A 353 19.45 20.18 4.54
C GLY A 353 20.68 19.69 3.77
N VAL A 354 20.93 18.39 3.86
CA VAL A 354 22.02 17.71 3.14
C VAL A 354 21.62 17.45 1.69
N ASP A 355 22.47 17.83 0.74
CA ASP A 355 22.31 17.46 -0.66
C ASP A 355 22.95 16.10 -0.94
N VAL A 356 22.15 15.10 -1.28
CA VAL A 356 22.64 13.75 -1.64
C VAL A 356 23.03 13.65 -3.12
N LEU A 357 22.46 14.50 -3.99
CA LEU A 357 22.71 14.47 -5.44
C LEU A 357 23.95 15.30 -5.83
N ALA A 358 24.52 16.04 -4.88
CA ALA A 358 25.67 16.91 -5.07
C ALA A 358 25.45 17.89 -6.24
N SER A 359 24.22 18.40 -6.34
CA SER A 359 23.81 19.43 -7.29
C SER A 359 24.54 20.74 -6.98
N SER A 360 24.76 21.01 -5.69
CA SER A 360 25.54 22.15 -5.20
C SER A 360 26.97 21.76 -4.80
N PRO A 361 27.98 22.62 -5.07
CA PRO A 361 29.35 22.40 -4.59
C PRO A 361 29.47 22.54 -3.06
N SER A 362 28.48 23.14 -2.40
CA SER A 362 28.40 23.25 -0.94
C SER A 362 27.94 21.95 -0.28
N GLY A 363 27.29 21.03 -0.99
CA GLY A 363 26.74 19.79 -0.43
C GLY A 363 25.53 20.04 0.49
N THR A 364 24.92 21.22 0.39
CA THR A 364 23.72 21.65 1.12
C THR A 364 22.65 22.11 0.14
N ILE A 365 21.39 21.99 0.53
CA ILE A 365 20.24 22.33 -0.31
C ILE A 365 19.08 22.84 0.55
N ASP A 366 18.25 23.74 0.01
CA ASP A 366 16.99 24.10 0.67
C ASP A 366 15.96 22.98 0.46
N ALA A 367 15.52 22.36 1.55
CA ALA A 367 14.59 21.25 1.48
C ALA A 367 13.15 21.67 1.10
N VAL A 368 12.76 22.91 1.32
CA VAL A 368 11.43 23.43 0.95
C VAL A 368 11.39 23.80 -0.53
N GLU A 369 12.43 24.45 -1.06
CA GLU A 369 12.53 24.78 -2.48
C GLU A 369 12.49 23.53 -3.36
N GLU A 370 13.21 22.47 -2.98
CA GLU A 370 13.23 21.18 -3.67
C GLU A 370 12.01 20.29 -3.35
N GLU A 371 11.06 20.81 -2.57
CA GLU A 371 9.84 20.10 -2.17
C GLU A 371 10.10 18.81 -1.39
N ILE A 372 11.25 18.72 -0.71
CA ILE A 372 11.65 17.59 0.13
C ILE A 372 11.04 17.77 1.54
N LEU A 373 9.79 17.34 1.67
CA LEU A 373 9.02 17.44 2.90
C LEU A 373 8.79 16.09 3.59
N ASP A 374 8.94 16.07 4.91
CA ASP A 374 8.64 14.95 5.79
C ASP A 374 7.33 15.18 6.56
N LEU A 375 6.67 14.09 6.96
CA LEU A 375 5.46 14.17 7.78
C LEU A 375 5.80 14.39 9.26
N LEU A 376 5.20 15.44 9.86
CA LEU A 376 5.37 15.74 11.29
C LEU A 376 4.96 14.55 12.17
N VAL A 377 3.85 13.90 11.83
CA VAL A 377 3.37 12.74 12.60
C VAL A 377 4.38 11.60 12.58
N SER A 378 4.97 11.31 11.41
CA SER A 378 5.96 10.24 11.28
C SER A 378 7.21 10.55 12.11
N LYS A 379 7.75 11.78 12.01
CA LYS A 379 8.91 12.23 12.80
C LYS A 379 8.64 12.20 14.31
N SER A 380 7.50 12.74 14.75
CA SER A 380 7.14 12.78 16.17
C SER A 380 7.00 11.38 16.79
N TRP A 381 6.38 10.43 16.07
CA TRP A 381 6.32 9.04 16.51
C TRP A 381 7.67 8.34 16.49
N ALA A 382 8.51 8.60 15.48
CA ALA A 382 9.86 8.05 15.40
C ALA A 382 10.71 8.49 16.60
N ILE A 383 10.71 9.79 16.92
CA ILE A 383 11.45 10.34 18.07
C ILE A 383 10.92 9.78 19.38
N ARG A 384 9.59 9.72 19.55
CA ARG A 384 8.96 9.18 20.76
C ARG A 384 9.31 7.71 20.99
N LEU A 385 9.15 6.87 19.96
CA LEU A 385 9.44 5.43 20.05
C LEU A 385 10.93 5.15 20.22
N GLY A 386 11.79 5.91 19.52
CA GLY A 386 13.24 5.82 19.68
C GLY A 386 13.68 6.17 21.11
N SER A 387 13.15 7.26 21.66
CA SER A 387 13.44 7.70 23.03
C SER A 387 12.91 6.72 24.07
N GLU A 388 11.70 6.19 23.87
CA GLU A 388 11.11 5.18 24.76
C GLU A 388 11.95 3.89 24.75
N SER A 389 12.39 3.44 23.57
CA SER A 389 13.23 2.25 23.41
C SER A 389 14.61 2.44 24.06
N ALA A 390 15.23 3.60 23.90
CA ALA A 390 16.49 3.91 24.59
C ALA A 390 16.31 3.91 26.11
N ARG A 391 15.22 4.51 26.61
CA ARG A 391 14.90 4.55 28.04
C ARG A 391 14.63 3.16 28.61
N THR A 392 13.92 2.29 27.88
CA THR A 392 13.69 0.91 28.37
C THR A 392 14.99 0.14 28.50
N ILE A 393 15.89 0.25 27.52
CA ILE A 393 17.21 -0.41 27.57
C ILE A 393 18.04 0.15 28.74
N LEU A 394 18.10 1.47 28.90
CA LEU A 394 18.88 2.11 29.98
C LEU A 394 18.31 1.85 31.38
N SER A 395 17.02 1.50 31.50
CA SER A 395 16.40 1.14 32.78
C SER A 395 16.71 -0.28 33.24
N VAL A 396 17.33 -1.11 32.39
CA VAL A 396 17.69 -2.48 32.75
C VAL A 396 19.05 -2.49 33.45
N ASP A 397 19.04 -2.61 34.77
CA ASP A 397 20.27 -2.72 35.57
C ASP A 397 20.93 -4.11 35.47
N GLN A 398 20.13 -5.16 35.26
CA GLN A 398 20.62 -6.54 35.22
C GLN A 398 19.86 -7.38 34.19
N ILE A 399 20.62 -8.04 33.31
CA ILE A 399 20.09 -9.00 32.34
C ILE A 399 20.40 -10.41 32.84
N ILE A 400 19.36 -11.20 33.09
CA ILE A 400 19.48 -12.62 33.45
C ILE A 400 19.04 -13.44 32.24
N VAL A 401 20.01 -14.12 31.59
CA VAL A 401 19.74 -14.98 30.43
C VAL A 401 19.76 -16.44 30.87
N ALA A 402 18.65 -17.15 30.66
CA ALA A 402 18.64 -18.60 30.78
C ALA A 402 19.32 -19.22 29.54
N ARG A 403 20.14 -20.26 29.73
CA ARG A 403 20.59 -21.08 28.59
C ARG A 403 19.34 -21.55 27.85
N GLN A 404 19.32 -21.37 26.51
CA GLN A 404 18.37 -22.08 25.66
C GLN A 404 18.40 -23.54 26.10
N ALA A 405 17.27 -24.05 26.59
CA ALA A 405 17.17 -25.41 27.06
C ALA A 405 17.59 -26.29 25.88
N GLY A 406 18.80 -26.85 25.96
CA GLY A 406 19.28 -27.83 25.01
C GLY A 406 18.31 -28.99 25.11
N GLY A 407 17.37 -29.08 24.17
CA GLY A 407 16.54 -30.26 24.01
C GLY A 407 17.44 -31.49 23.93
N PRO A 408 16.96 -32.67 24.35
CA PRO A 408 17.76 -33.89 24.30
C PRO A 408 18.37 -34.04 22.91
N LYS A 409 19.70 -34.26 22.88
CA LYS A 409 20.47 -34.47 21.65
C LYS A 409 19.74 -35.54 20.83
N PRO A 410 19.35 -35.29 19.57
CA PRO A 410 18.71 -36.32 18.76
C PRO A 410 19.61 -37.56 18.77
N PRO A 411 19.05 -38.76 19.00
CA PRO A 411 19.84 -39.98 19.10
C PRO A 411 20.69 -40.11 17.83
N GLY A 412 22.01 -40.18 18.01
CA GLY A 412 22.94 -40.41 16.91
C GLY A 412 22.58 -41.73 16.22
N GLN A 413 22.71 -41.75 14.90
CA GLN A 413 22.48 -42.93 14.09
C GLN A 413 23.40 -44.06 14.59
N ASN A 414 22.81 -45.19 14.95
CA ASN A 414 23.54 -46.33 15.50
C ASN A 414 24.50 -46.87 14.43
N PRO A 415 25.82 -46.96 14.66
CA PRO A 415 26.79 -47.38 13.64
C PRO A 415 26.62 -48.81 13.11
N ASN A 416 25.80 -49.63 13.79
CA ASN A 416 25.63 -51.06 13.53
C ASN A 416 24.27 -51.40 12.87
N TRP A 417 23.65 -50.47 12.14
CA TRP A 417 22.34 -50.73 11.52
C TRP A 417 22.39 -51.67 10.30
N ASP A 418 23.58 -52.01 9.81
CA ASP A 418 23.81 -52.89 8.64
C ASP A 418 24.31 -54.30 9.02
N GLU A 419 24.29 -54.70 10.29
CA GLU A 419 24.80 -56.03 10.74
C GLU A 419 23.72 -57.04 11.19
N ASP A 420 22.46 -56.89 10.78
CA ASP A 420 21.45 -57.97 10.91
C ASP A 420 20.67 -58.23 9.61
#